data_AF-A0A1H0QQ65-F1
#
_entry.id   AF-A0A1H0QQ65-F1
#
_cell.length_a   1.000
_cell.length_b   1.000
_cell.length_c   1.000
_cell.angle_alpha   90.00
_cell.angle_beta   90.00
_cell.angle_gamma   90.00
#
_symmetry.space_group_name_H-M   'P 1'
#
loop_
_entity.id
_entity.type
_entity.pdbx_description
1 polymer ?
#
loop_
_entity_poly.entity_id
_entity_poly.type
_entity_poly.pdbx_seq_one_letter_code
_entity_poly.pdbx_strand_id
1 'polypeptide(L)'
;MSEDEIVRIYGMRWSIETFFKFTKSYLKLGTEFHGRSFDMLIRYTTVVFGRYLVMEYERRQENDEKSLGGLFFLFADEVRDLDYQTALQQLMTLFI
;
A
#
# COMPACT_ATOMS: atom_id res chain seq x y z
N MET A 1 27.96 2.01 -2.46
CA MET A 1 26.60 1.44 -2.42
C MET A 1 26.72 0.10 -1.72
N SER A 2 26.01 -0.11 -0.61
CA SER A 2 26.00 -1.42 0.04
C SER A 2 25.23 -2.43 -0.81
N GLU A 3 25.44 -3.72 -0.58
CA GLU A 3 24.71 -4.79 -1.27
C GLU A 3 23.18 -4.63 -1.07
N ASP A 4 22.76 -4.29 0.14
CA ASP A 4 21.35 -4.03 0.46
C ASP A 4 20.75 -2.86 -0.34
N GLU A 5 21.52 -1.80 -0.53
CA GLU A 5 21.09 -0.64 -1.28
C GLU A 5 20.94 -0.97 -2.77
N ILE A 6 21.85 -1.78 -3.32
CA ILE A 6 21.75 -2.32 -4.69
C ILE A 6 20.45 -3.12 -4.82
N VAL A 7 20.21 -4.08 -3.94
CA VAL A 7 19.01 -4.93 -3.97
C VAL A 7 17.73 -4.10 -3.86
N ARG A 8 17.72 -3.09 -2.98
CA ARG A 8 16.57 -2.17 -2.83
C ARG A 8 16.27 -1.41 -4.11
N ILE A 9 17.29 -0.82 -4.75
CA ILE A 9 17.12 -0.06 -6.00
C ILE A 9 16.60 -0.97 -7.12
N TYR A 10 17.11 -2.20 -7.22
CA TYR A 10 16.62 -3.17 -8.19
C TYR A 10 15.17 -3.58 -7.92
N GLY A 11 14.81 -3.78 -6.65
CA GLY A 11 13.41 -4.04 -6.26
C GLY A 11 12.47 -2.91 -6.68
N MET A 12 12.88 -1.64 -6.47
CA MET A 12 12.11 -0.49 -6.93
C MET A 12 11.94 -0.46 -8.45
N ARG A 13 12.99 -0.76 -9.22
CA ARG A 13 12.91 -0.82 -10.69
C ARG A 13 11.98 -1.95 -11.16
N TRP A 14 12.06 -3.11 -10.52
CA TRP A 14 11.24 -4.27 -10.83
C TRP A 14 9.74 -4.05 -10.56
N SER A 15 9.40 -3.16 -9.61
CA SER A 15 8.01 -2.80 -9.34
C SER A 15 7.28 -2.25 -10.57
N ILE A 16 7.99 -1.57 -11.48
CA ILE A 16 7.44 -1.05 -12.75
C ILE A 16 7.04 -2.21 -13.68
N GLU A 17 7.86 -3.26 -13.74
CA GLU A 17 7.58 -4.44 -14.56
C GLU A 17 6.36 -5.20 -14.00
N THR A 18 6.27 -5.31 -12.68
CA THR A 18 5.13 -5.93 -11.99
C THR A 18 3.85 -5.13 -12.21
N PHE A 19 3.92 -3.80 -12.16
CA PHE A 19 2.81 -2.90 -12.50
C PHE A 19 2.30 -3.14 -13.93
N PHE A 20 3.19 -3.17 -14.93
CA PHE A 20 2.79 -3.40 -16.32
C PHE A 20 2.25 -4.81 -16.54
N LYS A 21 2.82 -5.82 -15.86
CA LYS A 21 2.28 -7.18 -15.87
C LYS A 21 0.85 -7.20 -15.33
N PHE A 22 0.60 -6.53 -14.20
CA PHE A 22 -0.71 -6.54 -13.57
C PHE A 22 -1.75 -5.79 -14.41
N THR A 23 -1.43 -4.57 -14.83
CA THR A 23 -2.34 -3.74 -15.62
C THR A 23 -2.71 -4.37 -16.98
N LYS A 24 -1.76 -5.01 -17.66
CA LYS A 24 -2.05 -5.74 -18.92
C LYS A 24 -2.83 -7.03 -18.70
N SER A 25 -2.42 -7.85 -17.72
CA SER A 25 -2.99 -9.19 -17.55
C SER A 25 -4.34 -9.18 -16.83
N TYR A 26 -4.48 -8.38 -15.77
CA TYR A 26 -5.67 -8.37 -14.93
C TYR A 26 -6.59 -7.19 -15.22
N LEU A 27 -6.04 -6.03 -15.60
CA LEU A 27 -6.85 -4.84 -15.93
C LEU A 27 -6.99 -4.62 -17.44
N LYS A 28 -6.57 -5.61 -18.24
CA LYS A 28 -6.77 -5.69 -19.68
C LYS A 28 -6.29 -4.48 -20.48
N LEU A 29 -5.27 -3.78 -19.97
CA LEU A 29 -4.67 -2.63 -20.64
C LEU A 29 -4.29 -2.99 -22.09
N GLY A 30 -5.01 -2.39 -23.04
CA GLY A 30 -4.77 -2.53 -24.49
C GLY A 30 -5.55 -3.66 -25.16
N THR A 31 -6.24 -4.54 -24.43
CA THR A 31 -7.02 -5.65 -25.01
C THR A 31 -8.53 -5.48 -24.84
N GLU A 32 -8.98 -4.79 -23.80
CA GLU A 32 -10.40 -4.56 -23.54
C GLU A 32 -11.00 -3.47 -24.43
N PHE A 33 -10.18 -2.48 -24.80
CA PHE A 33 -10.66 -1.25 -25.40
C PHE A 33 -9.87 -0.88 -26.67
N HIS A 34 -10.54 -0.85 -27.83
CA HIS A 34 -9.95 -0.56 -29.14
C HIS A 34 -10.40 0.81 -29.67
N GLY A 35 -10.18 1.86 -28.86
CA GLY A 35 -10.48 3.22 -29.26
C GLY A 35 -9.62 3.70 -30.41
N ARG A 36 -10.24 4.37 -31.38
CA ARG A 36 -9.56 4.94 -32.55
C ARG A 36 -9.10 6.40 -32.36
N SER A 37 -9.49 7.03 -31.24
CA SER A 37 -9.10 8.40 -30.87
C SER A 37 -8.03 8.39 -29.80
N PHE A 38 -7.04 9.28 -29.93
CA PHE A 38 -5.96 9.45 -28.97
C PHE A 38 -6.46 9.87 -27.58
N ASP A 39 -7.46 10.77 -27.51
CA ASP A 39 -8.09 11.18 -26.25
C ASP A 39 -8.74 9.99 -25.53
N MET A 40 -9.33 9.07 -26.31
CA MET A 40 -9.95 7.87 -25.76
C MET A 40 -8.91 6.90 -25.18
N LEU A 41 -7.74 6.78 -25.80
CA LEU A 41 -6.62 6.00 -25.29
C LEU A 41 -6.06 6.58 -23.98
N ILE A 42 -5.95 7.92 -23.89
CA ILE A 42 -5.51 8.59 -22.66
C ILE A 42 -6.49 8.28 -21.54
N ARG A 43 -7.78 8.54 -21.74
CA ARG A 43 -8.82 8.30 -20.71
C ARG A 43 -8.84 6.85 -20.24
N TYR A 44 -8.79 5.91 -21.18
CA TYR A 44 -8.77 4.49 -20.85
C TYR A 44 -7.54 4.12 -20.01
N THR A 45 -6.35 4.56 -20.41
CA THR A 45 -5.10 4.30 -19.67
C THR A 45 -5.14 4.93 -18.29
N THR A 46 -5.63 6.17 -18.16
CA THR A 46 -5.78 6.86 -16.87
C THR A 46 -6.70 6.10 -15.93
N VAL A 47 -7.84 5.60 -16.41
CA VAL A 47 -8.77 4.81 -15.59
C VAL A 47 -8.14 3.49 -15.14
N VAL A 48 -7.48 2.76 -16.05
CA VAL A 48 -6.79 1.50 -15.70
C VAL A 48 -5.71 1.74 -14.65
N PHE A 49 -4.92 2.81 -14.78
CA PHE A 49 -3.87 3.16 -13.84
C PHE A 49 -4.44 3.61 -12.49
N GLY A 50 -5.52 4.41 -12.50
CA GLY A 50 -6.22 4.81 -11.28
C GLY A 50 -6.73 3.61 -10.49
N ARG A 51 -7.32 2.62 -11.18
CA ARG A 51 -7.76 1.37 -10.55
C ARG A 51 -6.60 0.61 -9.91
N TYR A 52 -5.47 0.51 -10.61
CA TYR A 52 -4.27 -0.11 -10.05
C TYR A 52 -3.80 0.61 -8.78
N LEU A 53 -3.75 1.95 -8.79
CA LEU A 53 -3.27 2.74 -7.66
C LEU A 53 -4.10 2.50 -6.40
N VAL A 54 -5.43 2.43 -6.53
CA VAL A 54 -6.32 2.13 -5.40
C VAL A 54 -6.06 0.73 -4.86
N MET A 55 -5.97 -0.30 -5.72
CA MET A 55 -5.71 -1.66 -5.26
C MET A 55 -4.32 -1.82 -4.62
N GLU A 56 -3.30 -1.20 -5.18
CA GLU A 56 -1.95 -1.23 -4.63
C GLU A 56 -1.87 -0.45 -3.31
N TYR A 57 -2.64 0.64 -3.17
CA TYR A 57 -2.77 1.35 -1.91
C TYR A 57 -3.34 0.43 -0.82
N GLU A 58 -4.48 -0.23 -1.07
CA GLU A 58 -5.08 -1.19 -0.13
C GLU A 58 -4.09 -2.31 0.23
N ARG A 59 -3.45 -2.93 -0.78
CA ARG A 59 -2.44 -3.98 -0.56
C ARG A 59 -1.30 -3.51 0.35
N ARG A 60 -0.81 -2.29 0.18
CA ARG A 60 0.23 -1.72 1.06
C ARG A 60 -0.28 -1.40 2.44
N GLN A 61 -1.51 -0.91 2.58
CA GLN A 61 -2.10 -0.70 3.90
C GLN A 61 -2.16 -2.00 4.71
N GLU A 62 -2.42 -3.14 4.06
CA GLU A 62 -2.50 -4.45 4.73
C GLU A 62 -1.14 -5.10 5.00
N ASN A 63 -0.17 -4.95 4.08
CA ASN A 63 1.06 -5.76 4.10
C ASN A 63 2.33 -5.01 4.51
N ASP A 64 2.37 -3.68 4.31
CA ASP A 64 3.58 -2.91 4.64
C ASP A 64 3.64 -2.65 6.14
N GLU A 65 4.85 -2.63 6.69
CA GLU A 65 5.06 -2.24 8.09
C GLU A 65 4.50 -0.84 8.34
N LYS A 66 3.71 -0.70 9.42
CA LYS A 66 3.17 0.60 9.80
C LYS A 66 4.33 1.53 10.18
N SER A 67 4.30 2.75 9.66
CA SER A 67 5.23 3.79 10.11
C SER A 67 5.00 4.06 11.61
N LEU A 68 6.01 4.60 12.30
CA LEU A 68 5.89 4.97 13.71
C LEU A 68 4.65 5.86 13.99
N GLY A 69 4.32 6.76 13.07
CA GLY A 69 3.10 7.57 13.16
C GLY A 69 1.81 6.76 13.02
N GLY A 70 1.78 5.80 12.08
CA GLY A 70 0.65 4.88 11.94
C GLY A 70 0.47 3.99 13.18
N LEU A 71 1.58 3.51 13.74
CA LEU A 71 1.60 2.73 14.97
C LEU A 71 1.06 3.55 16.16
N PHE A 72 1.50 4.81 16.30
CA PHE A 72 1.03 5.71 17.34
C PHE A 72 -0.47 5.99 17.24
N PHE A 73 -0.99 6.22 16.03
CA PHE A 73 -2.43 6.41 15.83
C PHE A 73 -3.24 5.18 16.21
N LEU A 74 -2.77 3.98 15.87
CA LEU A 74 -3.41 2.73 16.26
C LEU A 74 -3.44 2.57 17.78
N PHE A 75 -2.30 2.76 18.47
CA PHE A 75 -2.25 2.68 19.93
C PHE A 75 -3.05 3.76 20.62
N ALA A 76 -3.11 4.99 20.08
CA ALA A 76 -3.93 6.06 20.63
C ALA A 76 -5.44 5.78 20.52
N ASP A 77 -5.84 4.96 19.54
CA ASP A 77 -7.21 4.46 19.43
C ASP A 77 -7.49 3.38 20.48
N GLU A 78 -6.60 2.38 20.60
CA GLU A 78 -6.71 1.32 21.62
C GLU A 78 -6.71 1.87 23.05
N VAL A 79 -5.87 2.86 23.35
CA VAL A 79 -5.83 3.51 24.68
C VAL A 79 -7.13 4.25 25.00
N ARG A 80 -7.84 4.75 23.99
CA ARG A 80 -9.13 5.42 24.19
C ARG A 80 -10.22 4.46 24.64
N ASP A 81 -10.15 3.21 24.17
CA ASP A 81 -11.11 2.16 24.49
C ASP A 81 -10.74 1.35 25.74
N LEU A 82 -9.61 1.66 26.38
CA LEU A 82 -9.11 0.95 27.55
C LEU A 82 -9.79 1.43 28.84
N ASP A 83 -10.35 0.47 29.61
CA ASP A 83 -10.88 0.73 30.95
C ASP A 83 -9.77 1.10 31.94
N TYR A 84 -10.08 2.05 32.84
CA TYR A 84 -9.17 2.53 33.89
C TYR A 84 -8.62 1.41 34.78
N GLN A 85 -9.46 0.45 35.19
CA GLN A 85 -9.05 -0.65 36.06
C GLN A 85 -8.05 -1.57 35.34
N THR A 86 -8.33 -1.91 34.08
CA THR A 86 -7.43 -2.69 33.22
C THR A 86 -6.11 -1.96 32.98
N ALA A 87 -6.16 -0.65 32.69
CA ALA A 87 -4.97 0.17 32.50
C ALA A 87 -4.09 0.21 33.76
N LEU A 88 -4.69 0.34 34.94
CA LEU A 88 -3.96 0.40 36.21
C LEU A 88 -3.35 -0.96 36.56
N GLN A 89 -4.02 -2.06 36.26
CA GLN A 89 -3.47 -3.42 36.43
C GLN A 89 -2.26 -3.68 35.53
N GLN A 90 -2.34 -3.30 34.25
CA GLN A 90 -1.24 -3.43 33.29
C GLN A 90 -0.03 -2.59 33.70
N LEU A 91 -0.28 -1.36 34.18
CA LEU A 91 0.80 -0.49 34.66
C LEU A 91 1.49 -1.10 35.88
N MET A 92 0.73 -1.61 36.85
CA MET A 92 1.28 -2.27 38.03
C MET A 92 2.09 -3.53 37.67
N THR A 93 1.70 -4.30 36.65
CA THR A 93 2.48 -5.47 36.19
C THR A 93 3.74 -5.12 35.41
N LEU A 94 3.83 -3.91 34.85
CA LEU A 94 5.03 -3.43 34.16
C LEU A 94 6.11 -2.95 35.14
N PHE A 95 5.72 -2.50 36.33
CA PHE A 95 6.63 -1.90 37.32
C PHE A 95 6.90 -2.77 38.55
N ILE A 96 6.16 -3.87 38.73
CA ILE A 96 6.33 -4.88 39.80
C ILE A 96 6.84 -6.17 39.17
#